data_AF-I4Z499-F1
#
_entry.id   AF-I4Z499-F1
#
_cell.length_a   1.000
_cell.length_b   1.000
_cell.length_c   1.000
_cell.angle_alpha   90.00
_cell.angle_beta   90.00
_cell.angle_gamma   90.00
#
_symmetry.space_group_name_H-M   'P 1'
#
loop_
_entity.id
_entity.type
_entity.pdbx_description
1 polymer ?
#
loop_
_entity_poly.entity_id
_entity_poly.type
_entity_poly.pdbx_seq_one_letter_code
_entity_poly.pdbx_strand_id
1 'polypeptide(L)'
;MRVRPPRNTGLSILTVSLVARRHGVAPNQLFRWRKLAAHGALTATSAQEEVVAASEYRALQNQARELQRLLGKNTLEAEILTEALEVATGPKKQLSRSLSWPKGGSR
;
A
#
# COMPACT_ATOMS: atom_id res chain seq x y z
N MET A 1 -15.72 1.46 27.02
CA MET A 1 -17.16 1.81 26.83
C MET A 1 -17.57 1.34 25.44
N ARG A 2 -18.50 0.38 25.30
CA ARG A 2 -18.94 -0.13 23.98
C ARG A 2 -20.13 0.69 23.48
N VAL A 3 -19.94 1.48 22.43
CA VAL A 3 -21.04 2.14 21.72
C VAL A 3 -21.79 1.05 20.94
N ARG A 4 -22.94 0.64 21.47
CA ARG A 4 -23.81 -0.35 20.84
C ARG A 4 -24.58 0.39 19.73
N PRO A 5 -24.51 -0.03 18.45
CA PRO A 5 -25.26 0.63 17.39
C PRO A 5 -26.76 0.49 17.66
N PRO A 6 -27.60 1.47 17.26
CA PRO A 6 -29.04 1.31 17.37
C PRO A 6 -29.43 0.11 16.52
N ARG A 7 -29.99 -0.91 17.17
CA ARG A 7 -30.56 -2.08 16.50
C ARG A 7 -31.61 -1.56 15.54
N ASN A 8 -31.36 -1.68 14.24
CA ASN A 8 -32.40 -1.62 13.22
C ASN A 8 -33.30 -2.84 13.42
N THR A 9 -34.18 -2.78 14.41
CA THR A 9 -35.20 -3.79 14.67
C THR A 9 -36.55 -3.10 14.73
N GLY A 10 -37.32 -3.23 13.64
CA GLY A 10 -38.79 -3.11 13.70
C GLY A 10 -39.48 -2.00 12.91
N LEU A 11 -38.77 -1.09 12.24
CA LEU A 11 -39.43 -0.02 11.46
C LEU A 11 -39.81 -0.41 10.02
N SER A 12 -39.46 -1.61 9.55
CA SER A 12 -39.92 -2.05 8.23
C SER A 12 -41.41 -2.44 8.23
N ILE A 13 -41.97 -2.78 9.39
CA ILE A 13 -43.38 -3.19 9.55
C ILE A 13 -44.23 -2.22 10.40
N LEU A 14 -43.63 -1.24 11.08
CA LEU A 14 -44.36 -0.25 11.90
C LEU A 14 -44.40 1.11 11.19
N THR A 15 -45.60 1.58 10.85
CA THR A 15 -45.81 2.89 10.21
C THR A 15 -45.34 4.03 11.12
N VAL A 16 -44.76 5.10 10.53
CA VAL A 16 -44.27 6.30 11.26
C VAL A 16 -45.32 6.88 12.21
N SER A 17 -46.59 6.83 11.82
CA SER A 17 -47.74 7.29 12.62
C SER A 17 -47.92 6.51 13.93
N LEU A 18 -47.66 5.20 13.92
CA LEU A 18 -47.77 4.36 15.11
C LEU A 18 -46.66 4.68 16.11
N VAL A 19 -45.44 4.89 15.61
CA VAL A 19 -44.27 5.25 16.40
C VAL A 19 -44.43 6.64 17.00
N ALA A 20 -44.89 7.60 16.21
CA ALA A 20 -45.21 8.96 16.64
C ALA A 20 -46.20 8.96 17.82
N ARG A 21 -47.31 8.21 17.72
CA ARG A 21 -48.32 8.13 18.78
C ARG A 21 -47.79 7.46 20.05
N ARG A 22 -47.08 6.34 19.91
CA ARG A 22 -46.53 5.60 21.05
C ARG A 22 -45.56 6.43 21.89
N HIS A 23 -44.80 7.31 21.23
CA HIS A 23 -43.76 8.10 21.87
C HIS A 23 -44.14 9.57 22.07
N GLY A 24 -45.37 9.98 21.71
CA GLY A 24 -45.82 11.37 21.83
C GLY A 24 -45.02 12.37 20.96
N VAL A 25 -44.44 11.90 19.87
CA VAL A 25 -43.57 12.71 18.98
C VAL A 25 -44.29 13.02 17.68
N ALA A 26 -44.16 14.25 17.18
CA ALA A 26 -44.74 14.64 15.89
C ALA A 26 -44.12 13.81 14.74
N PRO A 27 -44.93 13.25 13.81
CA PRO A 27 -44.41 12.47 12.68
C PRO A 27 -43.31 13.19 11.87
N ASN A 28 -43.44 14.50 11.64
CA ASN A 28 -42.45 15.30 10.92
C ASN A 28 -41.07 15.30 11.59
N GLN A 29 -41.02 15.18 12.92
CA GLN A 29 -39.77 15.11 13.68
C GLN A 29 -39.09 13.76 13.49
N LEU A 30 -39.85 12.66 13.45
CA LEU A 30 -39.32 11.34 13.12
C LEU A 30 -38.78 11.28 11.69
N PHE A 31 -39.48 11.88 10.72
CA PHE A 31 -38.98 11.99 9.35
C PHE A 31 -37.67 12.78 9.27
N ARG A 32 -37.60 13.92 9.96
CA ARG A 32 -36.39 14.74 10.02
C ARG A 32 -35.22 13.99 10.64
N TRP A 33 -35.44 13.30 11.76
CA TRP A 33 -34.41 12.51 12.41
C TRP A 33 -33.97 11.32 11.57
N ARG A 34 -34.89 10.64 10.88
CA ARG A 34 -34.53 9.56 9.93
C ARG A 34 -33.67 10.08 8.79
N LYS A 35 -34.01 11.25 8.24
CA LYS A 35 -33.22 11.90 7.20
C LYS A 35 -31.82 12.27 7.73
N LEU A 36 -31.72 12.87 8.91
CA LEU A 36 -30.45 13.22 9.54
C LEU A 36 -29.60 11.99 9.89
N ALA A 37 -30.22 10.91 10.39
CA ALA A 37 -29.53 9.66 10.68
C ALA A 37 -29.03 8.97 9.41
N ALA A 38 -29.79 9.02 8.31
CA ALA A 38 -29.36 8.50 7.02
C ALA A 38 -28.21 9.33 6.44
N HIS A 39 -28.30 10.67 6.46
CA HIS A 39 -27.19 11.53 6.05
C HIS A 39 -25.95 11.33 6.93
N GLY A 40 -26.12 11.27 8.25
CA GLY A 40 -25.03 11.01 9.20
C GLY A 40 -24.40 9.62 9.04
N ALA A 41 -25.19 8.60 8.69
CA ALA A 41 -24.68 7.29 8.35
C ALA A 41 -23.86 7.32 7.05
N LEU A 42 -24.32 8.02 6.02
CA LEU A 42 -23.56 8.20 4.77
C LEU A 42 -22.24 8.95 5.01
N THR A 43 -22.26 10.00 5.83
CA THR A 43 -21.05 10.76 6.20
C THR A 43 -20.11 9.94 7.09
N ALA A 44 -20.62 9.12 8.01
CA ALA A 44 -19.81 8.25 8.84
C ALA A 44 -19.13 7.15 8.01
N THR A 45 -19.84 6.56 7.04
CA THR A 45 -19.23 5.61 6.09
C THR A 45 -18.16 6.28 5.23
N SER A 46 -18.41 7.50 4.73
CA SER A 46 -17.42 8.27 3.97
C SER A 46 -16.22 8.70 4.81
N ALA A 47 -16.40 8.92 6.12
CA ALA A 47 -15.31 9.26 7.04
C ALA A 47 -14.53 8.03 7.54
N GLN A 48 -15.04 6.81 7.31
CA GLN A 48 -14.36 5.55 7.62
C GLN A 48 -13.42 5.08 6.50
N GLU A 49 -13.48 5.69 5.32
CA GLU A 49 -12.44 5.56 4.30
C GLU A 49 -11.33 6.57 4.64
N GLU A 50 -10.11 6.07 4.86
CA GLU A 50 -8.94 6.93 5.06
C GLU A 50 -8.67 7.70 3.77
N VAL A 51 -9.11 8.96 3.73
CA VAL A 51 -8.88 9.85 2.59
C VAL A 51 -7.41 10.28 2.63
N VAL A 52 -6.55 9.46 2.03
CA VAL A 52 -5.16 9.86 1.73
C VAL A 52 -5.22 11.08 0.82
N ALA A 53 -4.57 12.17 1.21
CA ALA A 53 -4.55 13.37 0.39
C ALA A 53 -3.99 13.03 -1.00
N ALA A 54 -4.64 13.51 -2.06
CA ALA A 54 -4.23 13.21 -3.44
C ALA A 54 -2.75 13.57 -3.73
N SER A 55 -2.19 14.50 -2.96
CA SER A 55 -0.77 14.86 -2.97
C SER A 55 0.15 13.75 -2.44
N GLU A 56 -0.22 13.09 -1.35
CA GLU A 56 0.56 12.02 -0.73
C GLU A 56 0.55 10.76 -1.60
N TYR A 57 -0.61 10.42 -2.17
CA TYR A 57 -0.72 9.33 -3.13
C TYR A 57 0.17 9.54 -4.37
N ARG A 58 0.20 10.77 -4.90
CA ARG A 58 1.09 11.13 -6.02
C ARG A 58 2.56 11.07 -5.63
N ALA A 59 2.92 11.52 -4.42
CA ALA A 59 4.29 11.45 -3.92
C ALA A 59 4.76 9.99 -3.82
N LEU A 60 3.93 9.11 -3.25
CA LEU A 60 4.23 7.68 -3.13
C LEU A 60 4.33 7.00 -4.50
N GLN A 61 3.46 7.37 -5.44
CA GLN A 61 3.53 6.85 -6.82
C GLN A 61 4.84 7.26 -7.51
N ASN A 62 5.33 8.47 -7.29
CA ASN A 62 6.61 8.92 -7.84
C ASN A 62 7.79 8.17 -7.22
N GLN A 63 7.78 7.95 -5.90
CA GLN A 63 8.80 7.15 -5.22
C GLN A 63 8.84 5.71 -5.74
N ALA A 64 7.68 5.09 -5.95
CA ALA A 64 7.60 3.74 -6.49
C ALA A 64 8.23 3.64 -7.90
N ARG A 65 7.96 4.63 -8.77
CA ARG A 65 8.55 4.69 -10.11
C ARG A 65 10.07 4.85 -10.08
N GLU A 66 10.57 5.71 -9.20
CA GLU A 66 12.02 5.93 -9.08
C GLU A 66 12.74 4.70 -8.54
N LEU A 67 12.18 4.04 -7.53
CA LEU A 67 12.71 2.78 -7.01
C LEU A 67 12.73 1.70 -8.10
N GLN A 68 11.66 1.58 -8.89
CA GLN A 68 11.62 0.62 -10.00
C GLN A 68 12.69 0.92 -11.07
N ARG A 69 12.94 2.19 -11.37
CA ARG A 69 13.99 2.62 -12.29
C ARG A 69 15.39 2.27 -11.76
N LEU A 70 15.65 2.56 -10.48
CA LEU A 70 16.94 2.26 -9.83
C LEU A 70 17.18 0.75 -9.74
N LEU A 71 16.15 -0.03 -9.41
CA LEU A 71 16.23 -1.48 -9.41
C LEU A 71 16.60 -2.02 -10.80
N GLY A 72 15.95 -1.54 -11.87
CA GLY A 72 16.28 -1.96 -13.23
C GLY A 72 17.74 -1.68 -13.61
N LYS A 73 18.28 -0.53 -13.21
CA LYS A 73 19.71 -0.20 -13.41
C LYS A 73 20.63 -1.13 -12.64
N ASN A 74 20.36 -1.34 -11.34
CA ASN A 74 21.20 -2.16 -10.49
C ASN A 74 21.16 -3.64 -10.91
N THR A 75 20.03 -4.14 -11.42
CA THR A 75 19.93 -5.50 -11.98
C THR A 75 20.82 -5.65 -13.21
N LEU A 76 20.78 -4.69 -14.12
CA LEU A 76 21.66 -4.70 -15.30
C LEU A 76 23.15 -4.64 -14.91
N GLU A 77 23.51 -3.76 -13.98
CA GLU A 77 24.88 -3.66 -13.48
C GLU A 77 25.33 -4.99 -12.84
N ALA A 78 24.46 -5.66 -12.08
CA ALA A 78 24.75 -6.96 -11.50
C ALA A 78 24.97 -8.04 -12.58
N GLU A 79 24.15 -8.08 -13.62
CA GLU A 79 24.29 -9.02 -14.75
C GLU A 79 25.64 -8.84 -15.47
N ILE A 80 26.02 -7.61 -15.77
CA ILE A 80 27.31 -7.29 -16.40
C ILE A 80 28.48 -7.72 -15.52
N LEU A 81 28.38 -7.46 -14.21
CA LEU A 81 29.43 -7.85 -13.26
C LEU A 81 29.52 -9.37 -13.14
N THR A 82 28.40 -10.10 -13.15
CA THR A 82 28.42 -11.56 -13.18
C THR A 82 29.01 -12.11 -14.48
N GLU A 83 28.67 -11.53 -15.63
CA GLU A 83 29.25 -11.91 -16.93
C GLU A 83 30.77 -11.68 -16.95
N ALA A 84 31.23 -10.51 -16.47
CA ALA A 84 32.65 -10.20 -16.37
C ALA A 84 33.39 -11.15 -15.41
N LEU A 85 32.75 -11.56 -14.31
CA LEU A 85 33.30 -12.55 -13.39
C LEU A 85 33.38 -13.94 -14.02
N GLU A 86 32.38 -14.39 -14.77
CA GLU A 86 32.40 -15.66 -15.50
C GLU A 86 33.52 -15.69 -16.53
N VAL A 87 33.70 -14.61 -17.28
CA VAL A 87 34.83 -14.44 -18.23
C VAL A 87 36.17 -14.48 -17.49
N ALA A 88 36.30 -13.80 -16.34
CA ALA A 88 37.52 -13.77 -15.55
C ALA A 88 37.82 -15.06 -14.77
N THR A 89 36.81 -15.91 -14.57
CA THR A 89 36.94 -17.22 -13.88
C THR A 89 37.03 -18.42 -14.82
N GLY A 90 36.99 -18.18 -16.14
CA GLY A 90 37.54 -19.10 -17.15
C GLY A 90 38.97 -19.57 -16.80
N PRO A 91 39.39 -20.73 -17.34
CA PRO A 91 40.14 -21.76 -16.64
C PRO A 91 41.36 -21.23 -15.88
N LYS A 92 41.16 -21.01 -14.57
CA LYS A 92 42.19 -20.63 -13.59
C LYS A 92 43.16 -21.78 -13.30
N LYS A 93 43.78 -22.40 -14.30
CA LYS A 93 44.96 -23.29 -14.14
C LYS A 93 45.80 -23.40 -15.42
N GLN A 94 46.33 -22.32 -16.00
CA GLN A 94 47.43 -22.43 -17.00
C GLN A 94 48.36 -21.21 -17.12
N LEU A 95 48.44 -20.31 -16.12
CA LEU A 95 49.39 -19.17 -16.20
C LEU A 95 50.17 -18.88 -14.92
N SER A 96 50.31 -19.87 -14.02
CA SER A 96 51.22 -19.77 -12.87
C SER A 96 52.21 -20.94 -12.78
N ARG A 97 52.46 -21.65 -13.89
CA ARG A 97 53.55 -22.63 -13.99
C ARG A 97 54.55 -22.16 -15.04
N SER A 98 55.79 -21.97 -14.60
CA SER A 98 57.00 -21.73 -15.40
C SER A 98 57.18 -20.38 -16.10
N LEU A 99 57.34 -19.31 -15.32
CA LEU A 99 58.38 -18.31 -15.60
C LEU A 99 59.39 -18.39 -14.46
N SER A 100 60.18 -19.47 -14.45
CA SER A 100 61.41 -19.53 -13.67
C SER A 100 62.38 -18.51 -14.28
N TRP A 101 62.61 -17.43 -13.53
CA TRP A 101 63.56 -16.37 -13.87
C TRP A 101 64.97 -16.94 -14.08
N PRO A 102 65.68 -16.59 -15.17
CA PRO A 102 67.07 -17.00 -15.31
C PRO A 102 67.90 -16.13 -14.38
N LYS A 103 68.50 -16.74 -13.35
CA LYS A 103 69.52 -16.10 -12.52
C LYS A 103 70.79 -15.98 -13.36
N GLY A 104 70.84 -14.93 -14.19
CA GLY A 104 72.00 -14.54 -14.97
C GLY A 104 73.14 -14.15 -14.03
N GLY A 105 74.27 -14.82 -14.18
CA GLY A 105 75.51 -14.50 -13.49
C GLY A 105 76.01 -13.10 -13.83
N SER A 106 76.63 -12.45 -12.86
CA SER A 106 77.53 -11.33 -13.09
C SER A 106 78.85 -11.63 -12.41
N ARG A 107 79.89 -11.15 -13.09
CA ARG A 107 81.33 -11.40 -12.98
C ARG A 107 81.91 -11.15 -11.60
#